data_AF-A0AB35PMI7-F1
#
_entry.id   AF-A0AB35PMI7-F1
#
_cell.length_a   1.000
_cell.length_b   1.000
_cell.length_c   1.000
_cell.angle_alpha   90.00
_cell.angle_beta   90.00
_cell.angle_gamma   90.00
#
_symmetry.space_group_name_H-M   'P 1'
#
loop_
_entity.id
_entity.type
_entity.pdbx_description
1 polymer ?
#
loop_
_entity_poly.entity_id
_entity_poly.type
_entity_poly.pdbx_seq_one_letter_code
_entity_poly.pdbx_strand_id
1 'polypeptide(L)'
;IGPEFHIPHGRANAILMPHVVRYNAIKPRKHALFPKYEHFVADERYAHIARMLGLPASSVAEGVESLVKAITELGKSLNINMS
;
A
#
# COMPACT_ATOMS: atom_id res chain seq x y z
N ILE A 1 12.42 -7.74 10.30
CA ILE A 1 12.98 -6.39 10.07
C ILE A 1 13.19 -5.65 11.40
N GLY A 2 12.13 -5.26 12.12
CA GLY A 2 12.27 -4.47 13.35
C GLY A 2 13.16 -5.12 14.45
N PRO A 3 12.86 -6.34 14.92
CA PRO A 3 13.65 -7.00 15.97
C PRO A 3 15.09 -7.32 15.55
N GLU A 4 15.28 -7.68 14.28
CA GLU A 4 16.58 -8.08 13.71
C GLU A 4 17.55 -6.89 13.53
N PHE A 5 17.03 -5.75 13.05
CA PHE A 5 17.86 -4.58 12.70
C PHE A 5 17.68 -3.41 13.67
N HIS A 6 16.99 -3.63 14.80
CA HIS A 6 16.66 -2.61 15.80
C HIS A 6 15.97 -1.36 15.20
N ILE A 7 15.13 -1.56 14.17
CA ILE A 7 14.40 -0.49 13.50
C ILE A 7 13.07 -0.26 14.24
N PRO A 8 12.73 0.99 14.61
CA PRO A 8 11.44 1.31 15.20
C PRO A 8 10.27 0.85 14.32
N HIS A 9 9.24 0.27 14.93
CA HIS A 9 8.12 -0.34 14.22
C HIS A 9 7.47 0.60 13.18
N GLY A 10 7.23 1.86 13.54
CA GLY A 10 6.65 2.85 12.63
C GLY A 10 7.54 3.12 11.41
N ARG A 11 8.85 3.17 11.59
CA ARG A 11 9.81 3.36 10.50
C ARG A 11 9.83 2.16 9.55
N ALA A 12 9.86 0.95 10.09
CA ALA A 12 9.82 -0.27 9.29
C ALA A 12 8.52 -0.33 8.45
N ASN A 13 7.37 -0.01 9.05
CA ASN A 13 6.10 0.00 8.34
C ASN A 13 6.06 1.07 7.26
N ALA A 14 6.54 2.29 7.54
CA ALA A 14 6.58 3.36 6.54
C ALA A 14 7.40 2.97 5.31
N ILE A 15 8.57 2.35 5.50
CA ILE A 15 9.43 1.87 4.41
C ILE A 15 8.73 0.78 3.58
N LEU A 16 8.07 -0.17 4.24
CA LEU A 16 7.44 -1.31 3.56
C LEU A 16 6.12 -0.98 2.87
N MET A 17 5.39 0.02 3.36
CA MET A 17 4.01 0.27 2.94
C MET A 17 3.84 0.51 1.43
N PRO A 18 4.67 1.33 0.75
CA PRO A 18 4.64 1.47 -0.71
C PRO A 18 4.72 0.13 -1.46
N HIS A 19 5.58 -0.78 -1.00
CA HIS A 19 5.81 -2.08 -1.62
C HIS A 19 4.68 -3.06 -1.32
N VAL A 20 4.18 -3.07 -0.09
CA VAL A 20 3.07 -3.93 0.34
C VAL A 20 1.79 -3.57 -0.40
N VAL A 21 1.51 -2.28 -0.60
CA VAL A 21 0.35 -1.82 -1.38
C VAL A 21 0.44 -2.34 -2.82
N ARG A 22 1.58 -2.17 -3.50
CA ARG A 22 1.78 -2.71 -4.86
C ARG A 22 1.63 -4.22 -4.92
N TYR A 23 2.23 -4.93 -3.97
CA TYR A 23 2.14 -6.39 -3.90
C TYR A 23 0.69 -6.86 -3.72
N ASN A 24 -0.05 -6.26 -2.79
CA ASN A 24 -1.43 -6.65 -2.50
C ASN A 24 -2.42 -6.21 -3.60
N ALA A 25 -2.08 -5.19 -4.40
CA ALA A 25 -2.86 -4.79 -5.56
C ALA A 25 -2.76 -5.77 -6.74
N ILE A 26 -1.85 -6.74 -6.69
CA ILE A 26 -1.75 -7.79 -7.72
C ILE A 26 -2.65 -8.95 -7.33
N LYS A 27 -3.52 -9.37 -8.26
CA LYS A 27 -4.39 -10.54 -8.05
C LYS A 27 -3.55 -11.78 -7.70
N PRO A 28 -3.78 -12.41 -6.54
CA PRO A 28 -2.94 -13.50 -6.08
C PRO A 28 -3.21 -14.78 -6.89
N ARG A 29 -2.16 -15.56 -7.11
CA ARG A 29 -2.27 -16.89 -7.75
C ARG A 29 -2.99 -17.90 -6.84
N LYS A 30 -2.86 -17.74 -5.52
CA LYS A 30 -3.50 -18.57 -4.50
C LYS A 30 -4.33 -17.68 -3.60
N HIS A 31 -5.64 -17.90 -3.57
CA HIS A 31 -6.54 -17.16 -2.70
C HIS A 31 -6.50 -17.76 -1.29
N ALA A 32 -6.41 -16.90 -0.28
CA ALA A 32 -6.63 -17.34 1.10
C ALA A 32 -8.11 -17.72 1.25
N LEU A 33 -8.38 -18.89 1.82
CA LEU A 33 -9.75 -19.33 2.11
C LEU A 33 -10.25 -18.56 3.33
N PHE A 34 -10.87 -17.40 3.07
CA PHE A 34 -11.59 -16.65 4.09
C PHE A 34 -13.06 -16.59 3.70
N PRO A 35 -14.00 -17.09 4.54
CA PRO A 35 -15.41 -17.24 4.15
C PRO A 35 -16.10 -15.95 3.72
N LYS A 36 -15.61 -14.79 4.17
CA LYS A 36 -16.13 -13.45 3.79
C LYS A 36 -15.42 -12.82 2.59
N TYR A 37 -14.46 -13.51 1.99
CA TYR A 37 -13.68 -13.03 0.85
C TYR A 37 -14.12 -13.77 -0.41
N GLU A 38 -15.20 -13.27 -1.03
CA GLU A 38 -15.80 -13.91 -2.20
C GLU A 38 -14.92 -13.77 -3.45
N HIS A 39 -14.25 -12.64 -3.61
CA HIS A 39 -13.38 -12.37 -4.76
C HIS A 39 -12.29 -11.35 -4.41
N PHE A 40 -11.27 -11.28 -5.27
CA PHE A 40 -10.18 -10.32 -5.14
C PHE A 40 -10.67 -8.88 -5.37
N VAL A 41 -10.44 -8.00 -4.39
CA VAL A 41 -10.89 -6.58 -4.41
C VAL A 41 -9.83 -5.60 -3.89
N ALA A 42 -8.60 -6.06 -3.65
CA ALA A 42 -7.60 -5.26 -2.94
C ALA A 42 -7.16 -4.03 -3.73
N ASP A 43 -6.95 -4.18 -5.03
CA ASP A 43 -6.66 -3.11 -5.99
C ASP A 43 -7.76 -2.05 -6.03
N GLU A 44 -9.01 -2.47 -6.15
CA GLU A 44 -10.16 -1.57 -6.15
C GLU A 44 -10.28 -0.79 -4.83
N ARG A 45 -10.00 -1.45 -3.70
CA ARG A 45 -10.01 -0.80 -2.38
C ARG A 45 -8.89 0.23 -2.25
N TYR A 46 -7.70 -0.04 -2.75
CA TYR A 46 -6.61 0.95 -2.77
C TYR A 46 -6.94 2.14 -3.69
N ALA A 47 -7.48 1.88 -4.88
CA ALA A 47 -7.94 2.94 -5.77
C ALA A 47 -9.08 3.77 -5.16
N HIS A 48 -9.97 3.14 -4.39
CA HIS A 48 -11.02 3.85 -3.65
C HIS A 48 -10.44 4.77 -2.57
N ILE A 49 -9.43 4.33 -1.81
CA ILE A 49 -8.72 5.19 -0.85
C ILE A 49 -8.10 6.40 -1.57
N ALA A 50 -7.47 6.19 -2.73
CA ALA A 50 -6.92 7.29 -3.52
C ALA A 50 -8.00 8.31 -3.93
N ARG A 51 -9.17 7.83 -4.39
CA ARG A 51 -10.33 8.69 -4.72
C ARG A 51 -10.83 9.47 -3.50
N MET A 52 -10.97 8.82 -2.35
CA MET A 52 -11.40 9.47 -1.10
C MET A 52 -10.44 10.59 -0.66
N LEU A 53 -9.15 10.43 -0.94
CA LEU A 53 -8.11 11.42 -0.63
C LEU A 53 -7.99 12.51 -1.71
N GLY A 54 -8.80 12.48 -2.78
CA GLY A 54 -8.73 13.44 -3.88
C GLY A 54 -7.51 13.25 -4.80
N LEU A 55 -6.89 12.08 -4.79
CA LEU A 55 -5.74 11.76 -5.64
C LEU A 55 -6.20 11.30 -7.04
N PRO A 56 -5.34 11.44 -8.09
CA PRO A 56 -5.64 10.91 -9.42
C PRO A 56 -5.93 9.41 -9.38
N ALA A 57 -7.08 9.00 -9.88
CA ALA A 57 -7.56 7.63 -9.81
C ALA A 57 -8.63 7.35 -10.88
N SER A 58 -8.40 7.83 -12.11
CA SER A 58 -9.28 7.60 -13.25
C SER A 58 -9.31 6.12 -13.67
N SER A 59 -8.24 5.37 -13.35
CA SER A 59 -8.22 3.90 -13.41
C SER A 59 -7.82 3.30 -12.06
N VAL A 60 -8.12 2.01 -11.86
CA VAL A 60 -7.70 1.28 -10.63
C VAL A 60 -6.18 1.27 -10.49
N ALA A 61 -5.46 0.98 -11.57
CA ALA A 61 -4.00 0.98 -11.58
C ALA A 61 -3.41 2.36 -11.23
N GLU A 62 -3.97 3.43 -11.80
CA GLU A 62 -3.57 4.80 -11.47
C GLU A 62 -3.86 5.13 -10.00
N GLY A 63 -5.03 4.75 -9.49
CA GLY A 63 -5.38 4.99 -8.09
C GLY A 63 -4.42 4.30 -7.11
N VAL A 64 -4.01 3.05 -7.42
CA VAL A 64 -3.01 2.33 -6.64
C VAL A 64 -1.68 3.08 -6.64
N GLU A 65 -1.15 3.47 -7.81
CA GLU A 65 0.13 4.16 -7.89
C GLU A 65 0.08 5.57 -7.27
N SER A 66 -1.04 6.28 -7.41
CA SER A 66 -1.25 7.57 -6.74
C SER A 66 -1.22 7.43 -5.22
N LEU A 67 -1.85 6.40 -4.66
CA LEU A 67 -1.78 6.11 -3.23
C LEU A 67 -0.35 5.80 -2.80
N VAL A 68 0.37 4.97 -3.56
CA VAL A 68 1.76 4.61 -3.27
C VAL A 68 2.67 5.84 -3.29
N LYS A 69 2.48 6.72 -4.27
CA LYS A 69 3.20 7.99 -4.35
C LYS A 69 2.89 8.87 -3.14
N ALA A 70 1.63 9.02 -2.75
CA ALA A 70 1.24 9.81 -1.59
C ALA A 70 1.86 9.29 -0.28
N ILE A 71 1.88 7.98 -0.07
CA ILE A 71 2.54 7.35 1.09
C ILE A 71 4.05 7.65 1.08
N THR A 72 4.69 7.54 -0.08
CA THR A 72 6.14 7.79 -0.23
C THR A 72 6.49 9.25 0.06
N GLU A 73 5.71 10.19 -0.48
CA GLU A 73 5.93 11.62 -0.26
C GLU A 73 5.63 12.02 1.20
N LEU A 74 4.61 11.43 1.82
CA LEU A 74 4.36 11.61 3.25
C LEU A 74 5.57 11.13 4.08
N GLY A 75 6.10 9.94 3.79
CA GLY A 75 7.29 9.42 4.47
C GLY A 75 8.49 10.37 4.35
N LYS A 76 8.77 10.87 3.15
CA LYS A 76 9.84 11.86 2.91
C LYS A 76 9.59 13.16 3.67
N SER A 77 8.35 13.67 3.69
CA SER A 77 8.00 14.90 4.42
C SER A 77 8.22 14.80 5.93
N LEU A 78 8.16 13.58 6.46
CA LEU A 78 8.45 13.27 7.87
C LEU A 78 9.93 12.90 8.10
N ASN A 79 10.81 13.16 7.13
CA ASN A 79 12.25 12.85 7.16
C ASN A 79 12.56 11.35 7.35
N ILE A 80 11.67 10.47 6.88
CA ILE A 80 11.93 9.03 6.88
C ILE A 80 12.73 8.69 5.62
N ASN A 81 13.88 8.03 5.78
CA ASN A 81 14.55 7.40 4.65
C ASN A 81 13.69 6.21 4.17
N MET A 82 13.21 6.29 2.92
CA MET A 82 12.28 5.35 2.29
C MET A 82 12.99 4.19 1.56
N SER A 83 14.19 3.83 2.03
CA SER A 83 15.00 2.71 1.55
C SER A 83 15.71 2.03 2.71
#